data_AF-A0A1E4Q241-F1
#
_entry.id   AF-A0A1E4Q241-F1
#
_cell.length_a   1.000
_cell.length_b   1.000
_cell.length_c   1.000
_cell.angle_alpha   90.00
_cell.angle_beta   90.00
_cell.angle_gamma   90.00
#
_symmetry.space_group_name_H-M   'P 1'
#
loop_
_entity.id
_entity.type
_entity.pdbx_description
1 polymer ?
#
loop_
_entity_poly.entity_id
_entity_poly.type
_entity_poly.pdbx_seq_one_letter_code
_entity_poly.pdbx_strand_id
1 'polypeptide(L)' 'MTKTYAPPLTTNPHDPLYRVDKAIRAAQLRLDAAIDAKRHHTSQNLAHEVIKEAREELKKVEQSRMLKLKELAQRTGDA' A
#
# COMPACT_ATOMS: atom_id res chain seq x y z
N MET A 1 -10.16 5.69 5.26
CA MET A 1 -10.67 4.32 5.46
C MET A 1 -9.47 3.42 5.66
N THR A 2 -9.25 2.94 6.89
CA THR A 2 -8.14 2.05 7.20
C THR A 2 -8.46 0.68 6.60
N LYS A 3 -7.78 0.34 5.51
CA LYS A 3 -8.00 -0.94 4.83
C LYS A 3 -7.42 -2.04 5.72
N THR A 4 -8.26 -3.01 6.09
CA THR A 4 -7.81 -4.19 6.84
C THR A 4 -7.24 -5.21 5.87
N TYR A 5 -6.01 -5.66 6.12
CA TYR A 5 -5.34 -6.67 5.29
C TYR A 5 -5.48 -8.05 5.94
N ALA A 6 -5.78 -9.07 5.13
CA ALA A 6 -5.76 -10.47 5.51
C ALA A 6 -4.79 -11.22 4.57
N PRO A 7 -3.65 -11.76 5.05
CA PRO A 7 -3.11 -11.63 6.41
C PRO A 7 -2.73 -10.18 6.75
N PRO A 8 -2.64 -9.80 8.05
CA PRO A 8 -2.20 -8.47 8.49
C PRO A 8 -0.85 -8.07 7.89
N LEU A 9 -0.61 -6.76 7.77
CA LEU A 9 0.68 -6.26 7.31
C LEU A 9 1.76 -6.59 8.34
N THR A 10 2.80 -7.30 7.91
CA THR A 10 3.85 -7.76 8.81
C THR A 10 4.64 -6.57 9.39
N THR A 11 5.14 -6.78 10.61
CA THR A 11 6.04 -5.84 11.31
C THR A 11 7.42 -6.45 11.54
N ASN A 12 7.53 -7.78 11.47
CA ASN A 12 8.79 -8.50 11.64
C ASN A 12 9.68 -8.32 10.39
N PRO A 13 10.89 -7.76 10.53
CA PRO A 13 11.84 -7.61 9.42
C PRO A 13 12.24 -8.91 8.72
N HIS A 14 12.10 -10.04 9.42
CA HIS A 14 12.43 -11.36 8.89
C HIS A 14 11.28 -12.00 8.10
N ASP A 15 10.07 -11.43 8.13
CA ASP A 15 8.97 -11.97 7.36
C ASP A 15 9.19 -11.73 5.85
N PRO A 16 8.88 -12.72 5.00
CA PRO A 16 9.07 -12.61 3.55
C PRO A 16 8.20 -11.52 2.91
N LEU A 17 7.15 -11.07 3.60
CA LEU A 17 6.27 -9.96 3.17
C LEU A 17 6.76 -8.59 3.65
N TYR A 18 7.71 -8.51 4.58
CA TYR A 18 8.08 -7.28 5.29
C TYR A 18 8.41 -6.11 4.35
N ARG A 19 9.20 -6.34 3.29
CA ARG A 19 9.59 -5.28 2.37
C ARG A 19 8.38 -4.69 1.63
N VAL A 20 7.45 -5.55 1.20
CA VAL A 20 6.26 -5.12 0.47
C VAL A 20 5.26 -4.48 1.44
N ASP A 21 5.10 -5.05 2.63
CA ASP A 21 4.18 -4.52 3.66
C ASP A 21 4.67 -3.16 4.18
N LYS A 22 5.98 -2.94 4.30
CA LYS A 22 6.58 -1.62 4.56
C LYS A 22 6.26 -0.62 3.45
N ALA A 23 6.32 -1.04 2.19
CA ALA A 23 5.98 -0.17 1.06
C ALA A 23 4.48 0.21 1.05
N ILE A 24 3.59 -0.72 1.43
CA ILE A 24 2.16 -0.43 1.59
C ILE A 24 1.93 0.63 2.67
N ARG A 25 2.56 0.48 3.84
CA ARG A 25 2.46 1.47 4.92
C ARG A 25 2.96 2.85 4.46
N ALA A 26 4.07 2.90 3.73
CA ALA A 26 4.59 4.14 3.18
C ALA A 26 3.63 4.78 2.15
N ALA A 27 3.01 3.98 1.27
CA ALA A 27 2.04 4.47 0.29
C ALA A 27 0.75 4.96 0.96
N GLN A 28 0.28 4.30 2.02
CA GLN A 28 -0.84 4.77 2.84
C GLN A 28 -0.55 6.12 3.47
N LEU A 29 0.62 6.28 4.08
CA LEU A 29 1.03 7.57 4.68
C LEU A 29 1.06 8.69 3.64
N ARG A 30 1.53 8.43 2.41
CA ARG A 30 1.49 9.41 1.32
C ARG A 30 0.07 9.77 0.91
N LEU A 31 -0.81 8.78 0.79
CA LEU A 31 -2.22 9.01 0.47
C LEU A 31 -2.91 9.84 1.55
N ASP A 32 -2.67 9.52 2.82
CA ASP A 32 -3.23 10.26 3.95
C ASP A 32 -2.71 11.71 3.96
N ALA A 33 -1.41 11.91 3.71
CA ALA A 33 -0.83 13.24 3.56
C ALA A 33 -1.41 14.02 2.37
N ALA A 34 -1.64 13.37 1.22
CA ALA A 34 -2.28 13.99 0.06
C ALA A 34 -3.73 14.39 0.33
N ILE A 35 -4.48 13.55 1.06
CA ILE A 35 -5.86 13.83 1.47
C ILE A 35 -5.89 15.01 2.45
N ASP A 36 -4.97 15.06 3.40
CA ASP A 36 -4.88 16.17 4.34
C ASP A 36 -4.48 17.47 3.64
N ALA A 37 -3.47 17.43 2.76
CA ALA A 37 -3.04 18.57 1.97
C ALA A 37 -4.16 19.16 1.09
N LYS A 38 -5.08 18.34 0.56
CA LYS A 38 -6.25 18.84 -0.20
C LYS A 38 -7.09 19.83 0.59
N ARG A 39 -7.18 19.70 1.91
CA ARG A 39 -7.96 20.60 2.78
C ARG A 39 -7.40 22.02 2.79
N HIS A 40 -6.13 22.18 2.45
CA HIS A 40 -5.40 23.45 2.48
C HIS A 40 -5.04 23.97 1.09
N HIS A 41 -5.38 23.25 0.02
CA HIS A 41 -5.02 23.62 -1.35
C HIS A 41 -6.02 24.60 -1.98
N THR A 42 -5.51 25.70 -2.56
CA THR A 42 -6.28 26.67 -3.35
C THR A 42 -6.72 26.09 -4.70
N SER A 43 -5.93 25.18 -5.28
CA SER A 43 -6.25 24.47 -6.52
C SER A 43 -6.80 23.07 -6.23
N GLN A 44 -8.12 22.93 -6.31
CA GLN A 44 -8.81 21.67 -6.04
C GLN A 44 -8.54 20.60 -7.12
N ASN A 45 -8.29 21.01 -8.37
CA ASN A 45 -8.00 20.09 -9.46
C ASN A 45 -6.64 19.40 -9.27
N LEU A 46 -5.60 20.17 -8.93
CA LEU A 46 -4.27 19.63 -8.67
C LEU A 46 -4.30 18.67 -7.47
N ALA A 47 -5.00 19.05 -6.39
CA ALA A 47 -5.14 18.18 -5.22
C ALA A 47 -5.88 16.87 -5.56
N HIS A 48 -6.83 16.89 -6.50
CA HIS A 48 -7.52 15.69 -6.94
C HIS A 48 -6.59 14.73 -7.71
N GLU A 49 -5.77 15.25 -8.61
CA GLU A 49 -4.80 14.43 -9.36
C GLU A 49 -3.73 13.84 -8.43
N VAL A 50 -3.21 14.62 -7.48
CA VAL A 50 -2.22 14.11 -6.50
C VAL A 50 -2.81 12.96 -5.66
N ILE A 51 -4.07 13.08 -5.20
CA ILE A 51 -4.75 11.98 -4.48
C ILE A 51 -4.93 10.77 -5.39
N LYS A 52 -5.29 10.99 -6.66
CA LYS A 52 -5.47 9.91 -7.62
C LYS A 52 -4.17 9.16 -7.86
N GLU A 53 -3.06 9.86 -8.08
CA GLU A 53 -1.72 9.27 -8.21
C GLU A 53 -1.33 8.48 -6.96
N ALA A 54 -1.53 9.05 -5.76
CA ALA A 54 -1.25 8.35 -4.51
C ALA A 54 -2.09 7.06 -4.32
N ARG A 55 -3.35 7.06 -4.77
CA ARG A 55 -4.21 5.86 -4.79
C ARG A 55 -3.70 4.81 -5.78
N GLU A 56 -3.25 5.24 -6.95
CA GLU A 56 -2.68 4.34 -7.97
C GLU A 56 -1.37 3.71 -7.49
N GLU A 57 -0.50 4.48 -6.83
CA GLU A 57 0.70 3.95 -6.17
C GLU A 57 0.35 2.89 -5.13
N LEU A 58 -0.60 3.19 -4.23
CA LEU A 58 -1.04 2.22 -3.22
C LEU A 58 -1.54 0.93 -3.87
N LYS A 59 -2.36 1.04 -4.92
CA LYS A 59 -2.88 -0.12 -5.66
C LYS A 59 -1.75 -0.96 -6.28
N LYS A 60 -0.71 -0.35 -6.84
CA LYS A 60 0.44 -1.06 -7.42
C LYS A 60 1.18 -1.89 -6.37
N VAL A 61 1.45 -1.31 -5.21
CA VAL A 61 2.16 -2.02 -4.13
C VAL A 61 1.29 -3.15 -3.55
N GLU A 62 -0.02 -2.95 -3.44
CA GLU A 62 -0.96 -4.00 -3.04
C GLU A 62 -0.99 -5.18 -4.02
N GLN A 63 -0.92 -4.90 -5.34
CA GLN A 63 -0.79 -5.94 -6.35
C GLN A 63 0.52 -6.72 -6.20
N SER A 64 1.63 -6.04 -5.94
CA SER A 64 2.91 -6.70 -5.64
C SER A 64 2.80 -7.62 -4.41
N ARG A 65 2.06 -7.22 -3.37
CA ARG A 65 1.81 -8.07 -2.20
C ARG A 65 1.03 -9.32 -2.55
N MET A 66 -0.03 -9.19 -3.34
CA MET A 66 -0.82 -10.35 -3.77
C MET A 66 0.03 -11.34 -4.57
N LEU A 67 0.89 -10.85 -5.46
CA LEU A 67 1.82 -11.70 -6.20
C LEU A 67 2.79 -12.42 -5.25
N LYS A 68 3.32 -11.71 -4.24
CA LYS A 68 4.22 -12.31 -3.25
C LYS A 68 3.53 -13.37 -2.39
N LEU A 69 2.28 -13.13 -1.98
CA LEU A 69 1.46 -14.12 -1.28
C LEU A 69 1.24 -15.39 -2.11
N LYS A 70 0.96 -15.25 -3.42
CA LYS A 70 0.82 -16.38 -4.33
C LYS A 70 2.13 -17.17 -4.46
N GLU A 71 3.26 -16.49 -4.61
CA GLU A 71 4.59 -17.11 -4.67
C GLU A 71 4.91 -17.90 -3.39
N LEU A 72 4.59 -17.35 -2.22
CA LEU A 72 4.80 -18.02 -0.93
C LEU A 72 3.87 -19.23 -0.75
N ALA A 73 2.61 -19.12 -1.18
CA ALA A 73 1.67 -20.24 -1.11
C ALA A 73 2.13 -21.42 -1.97
N GLN A 74 2.64 -21.17 -3.18
CA GLN A 74 3.21 -22.21 -4.05
C GLN A 74 4.41 -22.91 -3.38
N ARG A 75 5.34 -22.14 -2.82
CA ARG A 75 6.53 -22.71 -2.14
C ARG A 75 6.22 -23.54 -0.90
N THR A 76 5.07 -23.31 -0.27
CA THR A 76 4.66 -24.03 0.95
C THR A 76 3.85 -25.28 0.60
N GLY A 77 3.28 -25.36 -0.61
CA GLY A 77 2.51 -26.51 -1.10
C GLY A 77 3.36 -27.60 -1.77
N ASP A 78 4.63 -27.33 -2.06
CA ASP A 78 5.60 -28.28 -2.62
C ASP A 78 6.43 -28.98 -1.50
N ALA A 79 5.79 -29.35 -0.39
CA ALA A 79 6.41 -30.04 0.75
C ALA A 79 5.75 -31.41 1.01
#